data_AF-A0A6I1JXZ3-F1
#
_entry.id   AF-A0A6I1JXZ3-F1
#
_cell.length_a   1.000
_cell.length_b   1.000
_cell.length_c   1.000
_cell.angle_alpha   90.00
_cell.angle_beta   90.00
_cell.angle_gamma   90.00
#
_symmetry.space_group_name_H-M   'P 1'
#
loop_
_entity.id
_entity.type
_entity.pdbx_description
1 polymer ?
#
loop_
_entity_poly.entity_id
_entity_poly.type
_entity_poly.pdbx_seq_one_letter_code
_entity_poly.pdbx_strand_id
1 'polypeptide(L)'
;MRAGWTTSRAALAALALAASAAAGIAAEDVVRPVAVVDSKAVYGRIESRFVVPARSRIGGTLVDLSVTEGSLVAAGQPIARVVDEKLALQLNAADARIRAVTSQLDNAKVEF
;
A
#
# COMPACT_ATOMS: atom_id res chain seq x y z
N MET A 1 -18.56 -82.10 58.99
CA MET A 1 -18.82 -81.45 57.68
C MET A 1 -18.78 -79.92 57.80
N ARG A 2 -17.58 -79.30 57.88
CA ARG A 2 -17.40 -77.82 57.84
C ARG A 2 -15.97 -77.49 57.38
N ALA A 3 -15.63 -77.79 56.12
CA ALA A 3 -14.31 -77.49 55.58
C ALA A 3 -14.41 -77.19 54.07
N GLY A 4 -14.96 -76.02 53.73
CA GLY A 4 -15.10 -75.61 52.32
C GLY A 4 -15.34 -74.11 52.08
N TRP A 5 -15.70 -73.34 53.12
CA TRP A 5 -16.04 -71.92 52.96
C TRP A 5 -14.87 -70.94 53.13
N THR A 6 -13.76 -71.33 53.76
CA THR A 6 -12.60 -70.44 53.96
C THR A 6 -11.74 -70.35 52.70
N THR A 7 -11.59 -71.46 51.97
CA THR A 7 -10.78 -71.53 50.75
C THR A 7 -11.37 -70.71 49.59
N SER A 8 -12.69 -70.71 49.42
CA SER A 8 -13.36 -69.89 48.39
C SER A 8 -13.25 -68.38 48.67
N ARG A 9 -13.28 -67.95 49.94
CA ARG A 9 -13.13 -66.53 50.29
C ARG A 9 -11.70 -66.04 50.06
N ALA A 10 -10.70 -66.87 50.34
CA ALA A 10 -9.31 -66.58 50.04
C ALA A 10 -9.06 -66.51 48.52
N ALA A 11 -9.66 -67.41 47.74
CA ALA A 11 -9.57 -67.40 46.28
C ALA A 11 -10.24 -66.14 45.67
N LEU A 12 -11.41 -65.75 46.18
CA LEU A 12 -12.10 -64.51 45.76
C LEU A 12 -11.32 -63.26 46.13
N ALA A 13 -10.70 -63.21 47.32
CA ALA A 13 -9.86 -62.09 47.73
C ALA A 13 -8.60 -61.99 46.89
N ALA A 14 -7.95 -63.12 46.57
CA ALA A 14 -6.78 -63.16 45.69
C ALA A 14 -7.14 -62.74 44.26
N LEU A 15 -8.30 -63.16 43.75
CA LEU A 15 -8.78 -62.77 42.43
C LEU A 15 -9.14 -61.28 42.36
N ALA A 16 -9.74 -60.73 43.42
CA ALA A 16 -10.04 -59.30 43.52
C ALA A 16 -8.76 -58.45 43.59
N LEU A 17 -7.73 -58.92 44.31
CA LEU A 17 -6.43 -58.24 44.37
C LEU A 17 -5.72 -58.27 43.00
N ALA A 18 -5.75 -59.41 42.31
CA ALA A 18 -5.21 -59.54 40.96
C ALA A 18 -5.94 -58.66 39.94
N ALA A 19 -7.28 -58.53 40.06
CA ALA A 19 -8.08 -57.65 39.21
C ALA A 19 -7.77 -56.16 39.45
N SER A 20 -7.49 -55.77 40.71
CA SER A 20 -7.12 -54.39 41.03
C SER A 20 -5.71 -54.00 40.53
N ALA A 21 -4.80 -54.96 40.35
CA ALA A 21 -3.49 -54.73 39.77
C ALA A 21 -3.52 -54.47 38.26
N ALA A 22 -4.58 -54.91 37.56
CA ALA A 22 -4.76 -54.67 36.13
C ALA A 22 -5.40 -53.30 35.79
N ALA A 23 -5.85 -52.54 36.80
CA ALA A 23 -6.62 -51.31 36.61
C ALA A 23 -5.76 -50.04 36.41
N GLY A 24 -4.48 -50.18 36.12
CA GLY A 24 -3.54 -49.06 35.98
C GLY A 24 -2.95 -48.94 34.58
N ILE A 25 -3.78 -48.72 33.55
CA ILE A 25 -3.27 -48.30 32.24
C ILE A 25 -3.14 -46.78 32.29
N ALA A 26 -1.95 -46.30 32.65
CA ALA A 26 -1.63 -44.88 32.53
C ALA A 26 -1.63 -44.53 31.04
N ALA A 27 -2.61 -43.75 30.60
CA ALA A 27 -2.64 -43.24 29.23
C ALA A 27 -1.51 -42.22 29.07
N GLU A 28 -0.51 -42.54 28.23
CA GLU A 28 0.55 -41.61 27.86
C GLU A 28 -0.01 -40.63 26.81
N ASP A 29 -0.13 -39.36 27.18
CA ASP A 29 -0.56 -38.32 26.25
C ASP A 29 0.64 -37.88 25.41
N VAL A 30 0.72 -38.36 24.17
CA VAL A 30 1.88 -38.16 23.29
C VAL A 30 1.85 -36.75 22.72
N VAL A 31 2.62 -35.85 23.34
CA VAL A 31 2.81 -34.48 22.84
C VAL A 31 3.67 -34.51 21.56
N ARG A 32 3.14 -33.92 20.49
CA ARG A 32 3.86 -33.75 19.22
C ARG A 32 4.10 -32.26 18.95
N PRO A 33 5.30 -31.86 18.51
CA PRO A 33 5.53 -30.50 18.07
C PRO A 33 4.62 -30.17 16.89
N VAL A 34 3.79 -29.14 17.04
CA VAL A 34 2.97 -28.59 15.97
C VAL A 34 3.45 -27.18 15.70
N ALA A 35 3.74 -26.88 14.43
CA ALA A 35 4.05 -25.53 14.02
C ALA A 35 2.79 -24.66 14.12
N VAL A 36 2.83 -23.64 14.97
CA VAL A 36 1.75 -22.66 15.10
C VAL A 36 2.24 -21.35 14.48
N VAL A 37 1.45 -20.83 13.53
CA VAL A 37 1.72 -19.52 12.93
C VAL A 37 1.27 -18.45 13.91
N ASP A 38 2.24 -17.74 14.51
CA ASP A 38 1.98 -16.58 15.35
C ASP A 38 2.08 -15.30 14.49
N SER A 39 0.93 -14.75 14.14
CA SER A 39 0.84 -13.53 13.33
C SER A 39 0.40 -12.34 14.17
N LYS A 40 1.15 -11.24 14.08
CA LYS A 40 0.81 -9.96 14.71
C LYS A 40 0.09 -9.05 13.71
N ALA A 41 -1.05 -8.49 14.11
CA ALA A 41 -1.74 -7.47 13.33
C ALA A 41 -0.91 -6.19 13.24
N VAL A 42 -0.74 -5.68 12.02
CA VAL A 42 -0.11 -4.39 11.73
C VAL A 42 -1.09 -3.52 10.98
N TYR A 43 -1.20 -2.26 11.42
CA TYR A 43 -2.00 -1.25 10.75
C TYR A 43 -1.12 -0.48 9.75
N GLY A 44 -1.70 -0.13 8.61
CA GLY A 44 -1.05 0.68 7.59
C GLY A 44 -2.06 1.62 6.95
N ARG A 45 -1.57 2.75 6.44
CA ARG A 45 -2.35 3.66 5.59
C ARG A 45 -1.93 3.44 4.15
N ILE A 46 -2.91 3.31 3.27
CA ILE A 46 -2.65 3.26 1.83
C ILE A 46 -2.55 4.69 1.34
N GLU A 47 -1.43 5.02 0.70
CA GLU A 47 -1.18 6.32 0.10
C GLU A 47 -0.72 6.14 -1.36
N SER A 48 -0.87 7.20 -2.16
CA SER A 48 -0.42 7.15 -3.55
C SER A 48 1.10 7.04 -3.62
N ARG A 49 1.61 6.11 -4.44
CA ARG A 49 3.05 5.96 -4.66
C ARG A 49 3.66 7.20 -5.35
N PHE A 50 2.88 7.87 -6.18
CA PHE A 50 3.32 9.05 -6.92
C PHE A 50 2.31 10.18 -6.76
N VAL A 51 2.81 11.37 -6.43
CA VAL A 51 2.03 12.60 -6.36
C VAL A 51 2.77 13.64 -7.18
N VAL A 52 2.15 14.13 -8.25
CA VAL A 52 2.73 15.15 -9.13
C VAL A 52 1.93 16.44 -8.92
N PRO A 53 2.54 17.49 -8.35
CA PRO A 53 1.84 18.75 -8.18
C PRO A 53 1.69 19.46 -9.53
N ALA A 54 0.47 19.91 -9.84
CA ALA A 54 0.25 20.84 -10.93
C ALA A 54 0.69 22.25 -10.49
N ARG A 55 1.73 22.81 -11.12
CA ARG A 55 2.24 24.15 -10.82
C ARG A 55 2.36 24.97 -12.09
N SER A 56 1.92 26.22 -12.03
CA SER A 56 2.25 27.19 -13.06
C SER A 56 3.75 27.48 -13.02
N ARG A 57 4.38 27.57 -14.20
CA ARG A 57 5.77 28.02 -14.33
C ARG A 57 5.91 29.54 -14.37
N ILE A 58 4.79 30.26 -14.53
CA ILE A 58 4.74 31.72 -14.57
C ILE A 58 3.81 32.25 -13.49
N GLY A 59 4.06 33.49 -13.06
CA GLY A 59 3.04 34.28 -12.36
C GLY A 59 1.90 34.63 -13.32
N GLY A 60 0.77 35.10 -12.77
CA GLY A 60 -0.38 35.53 -13.56
C GLY A 60 -1.71 35.13 -12.94
N THR A 61 -2.76 35.24 -13.75
CA THR A 61 -4.14 34.96 -13.35
C THR A 61 -4.63 33.68 -14.00
N LEU A 62 -5.34 32.84 -13.23
CA LEU A 62 -6.04 31.66 -13.76
C LEU A 62 -7.26 32.12 -14.56
N VAL A 63 -7.24 31.94 -15.88
CA VAL A 63 -8.33 32.37 -16.77
C VAL A 63 -9.20 31.21 -17.24
N ASP A 64 -8.73 29.99 -17.09
CA ASP A 64 -9.43 28.78 -17.51
C ASP A 64 -9.00 27.57 -16.67
N LEU A 65 -9.95 26.69 -16.36
CA LEU A 65 -9.76 25.45 -15.61
C LEU A 65 -10.68 24.38 -16.22
N SER A 66 -10.07 23.34 -16.81
CA SER A 66 -10.80 22.33 -17.59
C SER A 66 -11.08 21.03 -16.82
N VAL A 67 -10.71 20.99 -15.54
CA VAL A 67 -10.85 19.80 -14.69
C VAL A 67 -11.51 20.14 -13.35
N THR A 68 -12.21 19.16 -12.78
CA THR A 68 -12.77 19.24 -11.43
C THR A 68 -12.16 18.17 -10.54
N GLU A 69 -12.43 18.25 -9.24
CA GLU A 69 -12.04 17.22 -8.28
C GLU A 69 -12.55 15.83 -8.72
N GLY A 70 -11.69 14.82 -8.60
CA GLY A 70 -11.98 13.45 -9.02
C GLY A 70 -11.82 13.18 -10.53
N SER A 71 -11.49 14.18 -11.35
CA SER A 71 -11.26 13.98 -12.78
C SER A 71 -10.04 13.12 -13.05
N LEU A 72 -10.15 12.19 -14.00
CA LEU A 72 -9.02 11.47 -14.55
C LEU A 72 -8.30 12.35 -15.58
N VAL A 73 -6.98 12.45 -15.46
CA VAL A 73 -6.15 13.27 -16.35
C VAL A 73 -4.98 12.45 -16.89
N ALA A 74 -4.64 12.70 -18.16
CA ALA A 74 -3.50 12.06 -18.82
C ALA A 74 -2.25 12.95 -18.75
N ALA A 75 -1.07 12.33 -18.91
CA ALA A 75 0.18 13.08 -19.01
C ALA A 75 0.15 14.03 -20.21
N GLY A 76 0.52 15.29 -19.98
CA GLY A 76 0.51 16.34 -21.01
C GLY A 76 -0.86 16.95 -21.31
N GLN A 77 -1.93 16.46 -20.69
CA GLN A 77 -3.26 17.06 -20.84
C GLN A 77 -3.26 18.48 -20.23
N PRO A 78 -3.69 19.51 -20.98
CA PRO A 78 -3.89 20.84 -20.44
C PRO A 78 -5.08 20.84 -19.47
N ILE A 79 -4.82 21.19 -18.21
CA ILE A 79 -5.84 21.23 -17.15
C ILE A 79 -6.25 22.65 -16.74
N ALA A 80 -5.44 23.65 -17.07
CA ALA A 80 -5.63 25.04 -16.69
C ALA A 80 -4.84 25.97 -17.62
N ARG A 81 -5.31 27.22 -17.74
CA ARG A 81 -4.58 28.29 -18.44
C ARG A 81 -4.33 29.45 -17.48
N VAL A 82 -3.06 29.82 -17.35
CA VAL A 82 -2.61 30.99 -16.58
C VAL A 82 -2.06 32.03 -17.54
N VAL A 83 -2.48 33.28 -17.37
CA VAL A 83 -2.09 34.40 -18.25
C VAL A 83 -1.49 35.53 -17.42
N ASP A 84 -0.35 36.04 -17.88
CA ASP A 84 0.25 37.30 -17.41
C ASP A 84 0.27 38.29 -18.58
N GLU A 85 -0.53 39.36 -18.45
CA GLU A 85 -0.67 40.40 -19.48
C GLU A 85 0.65 41.11 -19.77
N LYS A 86 1.57 41.20 -18.79
CA LYS A 86 2.87 41.85 -18.99
C LYS A 86 3.73 41.06 -19.97
N LEU A 87 3.64 39.73 -19.97
CA LEU A 87 4.38 38.90 -20.92
C LEU A 87 3.93 39.16 -22.36
N ALA A 88 2.63 39.41 -22.58
CA ALA A 88 2.13 39.75 -23.91
C ALA A 88 2.68 41.10 -24.40
N LEU A 89 2.75 42.11 -23.52
CA LEU A 89 3.35 43.41 -23.86
C LEU A 89 4.85 43.30 -24.14
N GLN A 90 5.57 42.51 -23.34
CA GLN A 90 7.00 42.26 -23.54
C GLN A 90 7.29 41.52 -24.85
N LEU A 91 6.46 40.52 -25.19
CA LEU A 91 6.56 39.80 -26.45
C LEU A 91 6.37 40.74 -27.64
N ASN A 92 5.34 41.58 -27.62
CA ASN A 92 5.09 42.55 -28.69
C ASN A 92 6.25 43.54 -28.88
N ALA A 93 6.85 44.00 -27.77
CA ALA A 93 8.01 44.89 -27.81
C ALA A 93 9.25 44.17 -28.38
N ALA A 94 9.48 42.92 -28.00
CA ALA A 94 10.57 42.10 -28.52
C ALA A 94 10.40 41.87 -30.03
N ASP A 95 9.20 41.53 -30.49
CA ASP A 95 8.89 41.32 -31.91
C ASP A 95 9.08 42.59 -32.73
N ALA A 96 8.71 43.76 -32.18
CA ALA A 96 8.95 45.04 -32.83
C ALA A 96 10.46 45.32 -33.01
N ARG A 97 11.28 44.99 -32.00
CA ARG A 97 12.73 45.13 -32.07
C ARG A 97 13.36 44.17 -33.07
N ILE A 98 12.89 42.93 -33.13
CA ILE A 98 13.32 41.94 -34.13
C ILE A 98 13.04 42.49 -35.53
N ARG A 99 11.80 42.94 -35.80
CA ARG A 99 11.44 43.50 -37.12
C ARG A 99 12.31 44.68 -37.51
N ALA A 100 12.58 45.61 -36.60
CA ALA A 100 13.41 46.78 -36.88
C ALA A 100 14.83 46.37 -37.30
N VAL A 101 15.45 45.44 -36.57
CA VAL A 101 16.81 44.96 -36.90
C VAL A 101 16.82 44.12 -38.18
N THR A 102 15.79 43.32 -38.43
CA THR A 102 15.65 42.59 -39.70
C THR A 102 15.59 43.55 -40.89
N SER A 103 14.78 44.62 -40.81
CA SER A 103 14.72 45.64 -41.85
C SER A 103 16.05 46.37 -42.05
N GLN A 104 16.79 46.66 -40.97
CA GLN A 104 18.14 47.24 -41.07
C GLN A 104 19.12 46.29 -41.76
N LEU A 105 19.08 45.00 -41.43
CA LEU A 105 19.93 43.98 -42.05
C LEU A 105 19.61 43.83 -43.54
N ASP A 106 18.33 43.79 -43.90
CA ASP A 106 17.92 43.62 -45.29
C ASP A 106 18.30 44.84 -46.13
N ASN A 107 18.18 46.06 -45.59
CA ASN A 107 18.69 47.26 -46.24
C ASN A 107 20.22 47.21 -46.41
N ALA A 108 20.96 46.84 -45.37
CA ALA A 108 22.42 46.74 -45.45
C ALA A 108 22.89 45.71 -46.49
N LYS A 109 22.18 44.59 -46.68
CA LYS A 109 22.49 43.60 -47.72
C LYS A 109 22.25 44.10 -49.15
N VAL A 110 21.40 45.11 -49.34
CA VAL A 110 21.13 45.71 -50.65
C VAL A 110 22.12 46.85 -50.95
N GLU A 111 22.60 47.52 -49.91
CA GLU A 111 23.57 48.63 -50.03
C GLU A 111 25.02 48.18 -50.30
N PHE A 112 25.36 46.91 -50.03
CA PHE A 112 26.66 46.28 -50.34
C PHE A 112 26.55 45.31 -51.52
#